data_AF-A0A935EA66-F1
#
_entry.id   AF-A0A935EA66-F1
#
_cell.length_a   1.000
_cell.length_b   1.000
_cell.length_c   1.000
_cell.angle_alpha   90.00
_cell.angle_beta   90.00
_cell.angle_gamma   90.00
#
_symmetry.space_group_name_H-M   'P 1'
#
loop_
_entity.id
_entity.type
_entity.pdbx_description
1 polymer ?
#
loop_
_entity_poly.entity_id
_entity_poly.type
_entity_poly.pdbx_seq_one_letter_code
_entity_poly.pdbx_strand_id
1 'polypeptide(L)'
;MVLFVFFISTCVFSQSFDYQTIVRNASGAVQVNTPVYLRFTILENESGGVLYREIQNPTTDQYGWLSVTVGEGTPQSGVFANIDFSVKRYLLVECSDNAGTSYSEIGLSPINPSQKGDTGAQGPKR
;
A
#
# COMPACT_ATOMS: atom_id res chain seq x y z
N MET A 1 4.49 -2.84 51.06
CA MET A 1 4.01 -3.35 49.76
C MET A 1 4.77 -2.63 48.68
N VAL A 2 5.70 -3.29 47.98
CA VAL A 2 6.52 -2.67 46.93
C VAL A 2 5.86 -3.00 45.59
N LEU A 3 5.47 -1.96 44.85
CA LEU A 3 4.86 -2.07 43.53
C LEU A 3 5.98 -2.16 42.48
N PHE A 4 6.04 -3.27 41.74
CA PHE A 4 6.94 -3.44 40.60
C PHE A 4 6.17 -3.08 39.33
N VAL A 5 6.61 -2.06 38.59
CA VAL A 5 6.05 -1.69 37.28
C VAL A 5 6.97 -2.26 36.21
N PHE A 6 6.48 -3.23 35.43
CA PHE A 6 7.15 -3.74 34.25
C PHE A 6 6.79 -2.87 33.04
N PHE A 7 7.76 -2.18 32.46
CA PHE A 7 7.59 -1.43 31.22
C PHE A 7 7.88 -2.37 30.05
N ILE A 8 6.83 -3.00 29.50
CA ILE A 8 6.96 -3.82 28.29
C ILE A 8 6.90 -2.86 27.09
N SER A 9 8.05 -2.59 26.47
CA SER A 9 8.11 -1.90 25.18
C SER A 9 7.93 -2.93 24.07
N THR A 10 6.76 -2.96 23.44
CA THR A 10 6.55 -3.71 22.19
C THR A 10 7.04 -2.86 21.03
N CYS A 11 8.17 -3.22 20.43
CA CYS A 11 8.54 -2.65 19.13
C CYS A 11 7.57 -3.21 18.09
N VAL A 12 6.61 -2.38 17.66
CA VAL A 12 5.79 -2.68 16.48
C VAL A 12 6.51 -2.17 15.25
N PHE A 13 6.95 -3.08 14.39
CA PHE A 13 7.41 -2.69 13.05
C PHE A 13 6.15 -2.50 12.20
N SER A 14 5.82 -1.24 11.86
CA SER A 14 4.78 -0.98 10.86
C SER A 14 5.37 -1.32 9.50
N GLN A 15 4.75 -2.27 8.80
CA GLN A 15 5.03 -2.51 7.39
C GLN A 15 4.10 -1.63 6.57
N SER A 16 4.62 -0.97 5.54
CA SER A 16 3.88 -0.18 4.57
C SER A 16 4.73 0.05 3.32
N PHE A 17 4.12 0.51 2.23
CA PHE A 17 4.86 0.88 1.01
C PHE A 17 4.15 2.00 0.26
N ASP A 18 4.92 2.83 -0.44
CA ASP A 18 4.36 3.95 -1.20
C ASP A 18 3.83 3.50 -2.58
N TYR A 19 2.71 4.09 -2.98
CA TYR A 19 2.11 3.98 -4.30
C TYR A 19 1.99 5.38 -4.91
N GLN A 20 2.56 5.54 -6.09
CA GLN A 20 2.62 6.81 -6.80
C GLN A 20 2.05 6.66 -8.20
N THR A 21 1.21 7.61 -8.60
CA THR A 21 0.55 7.58 -9.91
C THR A 21 0.19 8.98 -10.40
N ILE A 22 -0.09 9.08 -11.70
CA ILE A 22 -0.64 10.26 -12.35
C ILE A 22 -2.03 9.92 -12.86
N VAL A 23 -3.04 10.69 -12.45
CA VAL A 23 -4.43 10.41 -12.76
C VAL A 23 -4.85 11.12 -14.05
N ARG A 24 -5.49 10.35 -14.94
CA ARG A 24 -5.96 10.80 -16.25
C ARG A 24 -7.41 10.37 -16.45
N ASN A 25 -8.18 11.15 -17.20
CA ASN A 25 -9.52 10.77 -17.61
C ASN A 25 -9.51 9.94 -18.91
N ALA A 26 -10.70 9.56 -19.40
CA ALA A 26 -10.87 8.78 -20.62
C ALA A 26 -10.33 9.46 -21.90
N SER A 27 -10.19 10.79 -21.92
CA SER A 27 -9.56 11.51 -23.03
C SER A 27 -8.04 11.67 -22.88
N GLY A 28 -7.45 11.10 -21.84
CA GLY A 28 -6.01 11.18 -21.54
C GLY A 28 -5.59 12.47 -20.83
N ALA A 29 -6.54 13.37 -20.53
CA ALA A 29 -6.27 14.64 -19.86
C ALA A 29 -5.98 14.41 -18.37
N VAL A 30 -4.93 15.07 -17.89
CA VAL A 30 -4.50 15.02 -16.50
C VAL A 30 -5.55 15.63 -15.58
N GLN A 31 -5.88 14.93 -14.50
CA GLN A 31 -6.85 15.39 -13.49
C GLN A 31 -6.10 16.09 -12.36
N VAL A 32 -6.15 17.43 -12.32
CA VAL A 32 -5.48 18.26 -11.31
C VAL A 32 -6.43 18.64 -10.19
N ASN A 33 -5.94 18.73 -8.95
CA ASN A 33 -6.73 19.12 -7.76
C ASN A 33 -8.06 18.36 -7.63
N THR A 34 -8.07 17.09 -8.02
CA THR A 34 -9.29 16.28 -8.12
C THR A 34 -9.25 15.17 -7.07
N PRO A 35 -10.34 14.95 -6.30
CA PRO A 35 -10.43 13.83 -5.36
C PRO A 35 -10.48 12.50 -6.12
N VAL A 36 -9.72 11.52 -5.65
CA VAL A 36 -9.60 10.20 -6.27
C VAL A 36 -9.90 9.13 -5.23
N TYR A 37 -10.77 8.19 -5.57
CA TYR A 37 -11.24 7.16 -4.66
C TYR A 37 -10.55 5.83 -5.00
N LEU A 38 -9.51 5.50 -4.24
CA LEU A 38 -8.69 4.31 -4.46
C LEU A 38 -9.06 3.21 -3.48
N ARG A 39 -9.02 1.97 -3.96
CA ARG A 39 -9.08 0.77 -3.15
C ARG A 39 -7.90 -0.12 -3.47
N PHE A 40 -7.16 -0.45 -2.44
CA PHE A 40 -6.02 -1.37 -2.52
C PHE A 40 -6.44 -2.70 -1.93
N THR A 41 -6.26 -3.77 -2.69
CA THR A 41 -6.52 -5.14 -2.24
C THR A 41 -5.24 -5.95 -2.40
N ILE A 42 -4.79 -6.60 -1.32
CA ILE A 42 -3.68 -7.55 -1.36
C ILE A 42 -4.25 -8.96 -1.46
N LEU A 43 -3.84 -9.68 -2.49
CA LEU A 43 -4.24 -11.05 -2.78
C LEU A 43 -3.10 -12.02 -2.46
N GLU A 44 -3.48 -13.24 -2.07
CA GLU A 44 -2.53 -14.34 -1.82
C GLU A 44 -1.78 -14.75 -3.08
N ASN A 45 -2.49 -14.80 -4.20
CA ASN A 45 -1.98 -15.02 -5.55
C ASN A 45 -2.88 -14.29 -6.56
N GLU A 46 -2.59 -14.37 -7.85
CA GLU A 46 -3.28 -13.60 -8.91
C GLU A 46 -4.81 -13.75 -8.93
N SER A 47 -5.34 -14.90 -8.49
CA SER A 47 -6.79 -15.15 -8.38
C SER A 47 -7.16 -15.70 -7.00
N GLY A 48 -6.34 -15.40 -6.00
CA GLY A 48 -6.40 -15.97 -4.67
C GLY A 48 -7.33 -15.21 -3.74
N GLY A 49 -7.33 -15.61 -2.46
CA GLY A 49 -8.10 -14.94 -1.43
C GLY A 49 -7.61 -13.52 -1.15
N VAL A 50 -8.53 -12.67 -0.70
CA VAL A 50 -8.22 -11.33 -0.19
C VAL A 50 -7.60 -11.47 1.20
N LEU A 51 -6.35 -11.04 1.33
CA LEU A 51 -5.63 -11.00 2.60
C LEU A 51 -5.85 -9.68 3.34
N TYR A 52 -5.96 -8.60 2.57
CA TYR A 52 -6.19 -7.26 3.08
C TYR A 52 -6.84 -6.37 2.04
N ARG A 53 -7.63 -5.41 2.51
CA ARG A 53 -8.24 -4.38 1.68
C ARG A 53 -8.35 -3.07 2.45
N GLU A 54 -8.02 -1.97 1.81
CA GLU A 54 -8.19 -0.61 2.35
C GLU A 54 -8.74 0.35 1.30
N ILE A 55 -9.30 1.47 1.79
CA ILE A 55 -9.71 2.61 0.97
C ILE A 55 -8.84 3.82 1.33
N GLN A 56 -8.48 4.58 0.29
CA GLN A 56 -7.85 5.89 0.43
C GLN A 56 -8.51 6.91 -0.50
N ASN A 57 -8.67 8.15 -0.05
CA ASN A 57 -9.30 9.22 -0.83
C ASN A 57 -8.38 10.45 -0.99
N PRO A 58 -7.18 10.28 -1.55
CA PRO A 58 -6.26 11.39 -1.82
C PRO A 58 -6.83 12.37 -2.86
N THR A 59 -6.25 13.57 -2.90
CA THR A 59 -6.50 14.57 -3.95
C THR A 59 -5.23 14.72 -4.78
N THR A 60 -5.36 14.77 -6.10
CA THR A 60 -4.21 14.98 -7.00
C THR A 60 -3.63 16.39 -6.85
N ASP A 61 -2.34 16.54 -7.11
CA ASP A 61 -1.69 17.84 -7.09
C ASP A 61 -1.92 18.65 -8.39
N GLN A 62 -1.23 19.79 -8.51
CA GLN A 62 -1.28 20.67 -9.69
C GLN A 62 -0.74 20.02 -10.99
N TYR A 63 -0.05 18.89 -10.89
CA TYR A 63 0.48 18.11 -12.00
C TYR A 63 -0.31 16.80 -12.22
N GLY A 64 -1.40 16.60 -11.45
CA GLY A 64 -2.20 15.37 -11.45
C GLY A 64 -1.50 14.18 -10.80
N TRP A 65 -0.42 14.44 -10.08
CA TRP A 65 0.35 13.47 -9.33
C TRP A 65 -0.33 13.16 -8.00
N LEU A 66 -0.17 11.93 -7.55
CA LEU A 66 -0.71 11.40 -6.32
C LEU A 66 0.28 10.42 -5.70
N SER A 67 0.51 10.56 -4.39
CA SER A 67 1.33 9.66 -3.59
C SER A 67 0.54 9.26 -2.35
N VAL A 68 0.42 7.96 -2.12
CA VAL A 68 -0.24 7.38 -0.96
C VAL A 68 0.59 6.25 -0.39
N THR A 69 0.46 5.99 0.90
CA THR A 69 1.17 4.90 1.58
C THR A 69 0.19 3.78 1.86
N VAL A 70 0.37 2.64 1.19
CA VAL A 70 -0.48 1.46 1.35
C VAL A 70 -0.20 0.81 2.70
N GLY A 71 -1.25 0.52 3.46
CA GLY A 71 -1.20 0.03 4.84
C GLY A 71 -1.55 1.10 5.89
N GLU A 72 -1.63 2.36 5.49
CA GLU A 72 -2.04 3.51 6.32
C GLU A 72 -3.44 4.03 5.95
N GLY A 73 -4.15 3.32 5.06
CA GLY A 73 -5.51 3.67 4.64
C GLY A 73 -6.58 3.27 5.65
N THR A 74 -7.86 3.40 5.25
CA THR A 74 -8.98 2.89 6.05
C THR A 74 -9.19 1.41 5.75
N PRO A 75 -8.88 0.48 6.68
CA PRO A 75 -9.01 -0.95 6.43
C PRO A 75 -10.50 -1.33 6.29
N GLN A 76 -10.82 -2.09 5.25
CA GLN A 76 -12.14 -2.72 5.06
C GLN A 76 -12.13 -4.18 5.49
N SER A 77 -11.01 -4.88 5.32
CA SER A 77 -10.86 -6.28 5.73
C SER A 77 -9.40 -6.64 5.92
N GLY A 78 -9.14 -7.61 6.80
CA GLY A 78 -7.78 -8.08 7.11
C GLY A 78 -7.01 -7.13 8.02
N VAL A 79 -5.79 -7.54 8.40
CA VAL A 79 -4.86 -6.74 9.20
C VAL A 79 -3.56 -6.64 8.42
N PHE A 80 -3.18 -5.42 8.01
CA PHE A 80 -2.02 -5.23 7.13
C PHE A 80 -0.73 -5.81 7.71
N ALA A 81 -0.52 -5.63 9.01
CA ALA A 81 0.66 -6.14 9.74
C ALA A 81 0.77 -7.67 9.77
N ASN A 82 -0.30 -8.41 9.50
CA ASN A 82 -0.28 -9.88 9.48
C ASN A 82 0.09 -10.47 8.11
N ILE A 83 0.27 -9.63 7.09
CA ILE A 83 0.57 -10.06 5.74
C ILE A 83 2.05 -10.43 5.65
N ASP A 84 2.33 -11.69 5.37
CA ASP A 84 3.68 -12.14 5.03
C ASP A 84 4.11 -11.72 3.61
N PHE A 85 5.00 -10.73 3.52
CA PHE A 85 5.60 -10.25 2.27
C PHE A 85 6.91 -10.97 1.90
N SER A 86 7.31 -12.01 2.63
CA SER A 86 8.47 -12.86 2.26
C SER A 86 8.18 -13.78 1.09
N VAL A 87 6.90 -13.95 0.74
CA VAL A 87 6.44 -14.66 -0.45
C VAL A 87 5.83 -13.69 -1.46
N LYS A 88 5.71 -14.13 -2.72
CA LYS A 88 5.05 -13.34 -3.77
C LYS A 88 3.59 -13.07 -3.38
N ARG A 89 3.16 -11.82 -3.49
CA ARG A 89 1.76 -11.39 -3.33
C ARG A 89 1.32 -10.60 -4.55
N TYR A 90 0.05 -10.23 -4.61
CA TYR A 90 -0.48 -9.41 -5.70
C TYR A 90 -1.21 -8.20 -5.13
N LEU A 91 -0.92 -7.03 -5.69
CA LEU A 91 -1.64 -5.79 -5.44
C LEU A 91 -2.65 -5.58 -6.56
N LEU A 92 -3.92 -5.63 -6.19
CA LEU A 92 -5.03 -5.17 -7.00
C LEU A 92 -5.34 -3.72 -6.61
N VAL A 93 -5.29 -2.83 -7.60
CA VAL A 93 -5.62 -1.42 -7.46
C VAL A 93 -6.91 -1.16 -8.21
N GLU A 94 -7.87 -0.54 -7.52
CA GLU A 94 -9.16 -0.21 -8.09
C GLU A 94 -9.47 1.28 -7.84
N CYS A 95 -10.18 1.90 -8.77
CA CYS A 95 -10.59 3.31 -8.69
C CYS A 95 -12.11 3.43 -8.81
N SER A 96 -12.68 4.44 -8.18
CA SER A 96 -14.11 4.78 -8.31
C SER A 96 -14.30 6.20 -8.82
N ASP A 97 -15.23 6.37 -9.75
CA ASP A 97 -15.62 7.68 -10.30
C ASP A 97 -16.73 8.36 -9.48
N ASN A 98 -17.36 7.63 -8.55
CA ASN A 98 -18.56 8.10 -7.83
C ASN A 98 -18.42 7.94 -6.32
N ALA A 99 -17.49 8.69 -5.73
CA ALA A 99 -17.30 8.76 -4.27
C ALA A 99 -17.15 7.40 -3.56
N GLY A 100 -16.60 6.40 -4.24
CA GLY A 100 -16.35 5.07 -3.66
C GLY A 100 -17.55 4.12 -3.64
N THR A 101 -18.62 4.37 -4.41
CA THR A 101 -19.77 3.44 -4.49
C THR A 101 -19.47 2.19 -5.31
N SER A 102 -18.72 2.35 -6.40
CA SER A 102 -18.39 1.27 -7.34
C SER A 102 -16.93 1.41 -7.76
N TYR A 103 -16.15 0.37 -7.51
CA TYR A 103 -14.72 0.33 -7.84
C TYR A 103 -14.52 -0.51 -9.10
N SER A 104 -13.65 -0.02 -9.98
CA SER A 104 -13.23 -0.69 -11.20
C SER A 104 -11.72 -0.95 -11.14
N GLU A 105 -11.29 -2.13 -11.59
CA GLU A 105 -9.88 -2.48 -11.65
C GLU A 105 -9.12 -1.54 -12.59
N ILE A 106 -8.03 -0.97 -12.09
CA ILE A 106 -7.09 -0.16 -12.87
C ILE A 106 -5.71 -0.83 -12.99
N GLY A 107 -5.43 -1.84 -12.17
CA GLY A 107 -4.23 -2.63 -12.33
C GLY A 107 -4.11 -3.78 -11.33
N LEU A 108 -3.52 -4.87 -11.80
CA LEU A 108 -3.12 -6.02 -11.00
C LEU A 108 -1.61 -6.22 -11.19
N SER A 109 -0.85 -6.22 -10.12
CA SER A 109 0.61 -6.32 -10.18
C SER A 109 1.19 -7.21 -9.09
N PRO A 110 2.26 -7.97 -9.38
CA PRO A 110 2.92 -8.77 -8.36
C PRO A 110 3.73 -7.89 -7.40
N ILE A 111 3.56 -8.12 -6.11
CA ILE A 111 4.49 -7.67 -5.07
C ILE A 111 5.52 -8.80 -4.92
N ASN A 112 6.73 -8.56 -5.41
CA ASN A 112 7.82 -9.49 -5.23
C ASN A 112 8.42 -9.33 -3.83
N PRO A 113 8.84 -10.44 -3.20
CA PRO A 113 9.51 -10.36 -1.92
C PRO A 113 10.80 -9.56 -2.05
N SER A 114 11.12 -8.79 -1.02
CA SER A 114 12.37 -8.04 -0.96
C SER A 114 13.54 -9.02 -1.01
N GLN A 115 14.29 -9.04 -2.11
CA GLN A 115 15.55 -9.76 -2.14
C GLN A 115 16.55 -8.97 -1.31
N LYS A 116 16.89 -9.46 -0.11
CA LYS A 116 18.00 -8.93 0.65
C LYS A 116 19.25 -9.08 -0.23
N GLY A 117 19.79 -7.99 -0.75
CA GLY A 117 21.03 -8.01 -1.49
C GLY A 117 22.14 -8.64 -0.63
N ASP A 118 22.98 -9.45 -1.25
CA ASP A 118 24.23 -9.86 -0.61
C ASP A 118 24.96 -8.59 -0.19
N THR A 119 25.44 -8.54 1.06
CA THR A 119 26.32 -7.45 1.49
C THR A 119 27.55 -7.53 0.59
N GLY A 120 27.62 -6.63 -0.40
CA GLY A 120 28.76 -6.53 -1.29
C GLY A 120 30.04 -6.34 -0.48
N ALA A 121 31.18 -6.69 -1.07
CA ALA A 121 32.47 -6.52 -0.41
C ALA A 121 32.59 -5.07 0.12
N GLN A 122 32.65 -4.92 1.45
CA GLN A 122 32.96 -3.62 2.04
C GLN A 122 34.37 -3.27 1.60
N GLY A 123 34.53 -2.14 0.90
CA GLY A 123 35.83 -1.62 0.52
C GLY A 123 36.75 -1.50 1.74
N PRO A 124 38.08 -1.51 1.56
CA PRO A 124 39.03 -1.49 2.67
C PRO A 124 38.70 -0.33 3.60
N LYS A 125 38.50 -0.66 4.89
CA LYS A 125 38.37 0.35 5.94
C LYS A 125 39.68 1.15 5.93
N ARG A 126 39.54 2.45 5.67
CA ARG A 126 40.65 3.41 5.79
C ARG A 126 41.15 3.48 7.23
#